data_AF-A0A9W3Z2J6-F1
#
_entry.id   AF-A0A9W3Z2J6-F1
#
_cell.length_a   1.000
_cell.length_b   1.000
_cell.length_c   1.000
_cell.angle_alpha   90.00
_cell.angle_beta   90.00
_cell.angle_gamma   90.00
#
_symmetry.space_group_name_H-M   'P 1'
#
loop_
_entity.id
_entity.type
_entity.pdbx_description
1 polymer ?
#
loop_
_entity_poly.entity_id
_entity_poly.type
_entity_poly.pdbx_seq_one_letter_code
_entity_poly.pdbx_strand_id
1 'polypeptide(L)'
;MAIKGVRYLGDAAQDYIDGKQYAIGSAAKTRVLWINNGMPVVSKCTLTAITSTGGAADAQQNFSLTIAFDGAPKTTNGKLTLTETDKTRIFTAAVDDTQPVTSPVEVKADAPK
;
A
#
# COMPACT_ATOMS: atom_id res chain seq x y z
N MET A 1 -11.46 -5.74 0.63
CA MET A 1 -10.86 -5.33 1.93
C MET A 1 -11.08 -3.84 2.11
N ALA A 2 -11.66 -3.40 3.23
CA ALA A 2 -11.90 -1.98 3.51
C ALA A 2 -10.79 -1.41 4.39
N ILE A 3 -10.24 -0.27 4.00
CA ILE A 3 -9.20 0.46 4.74
C ILE A 3 -9.76 1.81 5.12
N LYS A 4 -9.59 2.20 6.38
CA LYS A 4 -9.98 3.50 6.93
C LYS A 4 -8.84 4.06 7.75
N GLY A 5 -8.68 5.38 7.71
CA GLY A 5 -7.64 6.09 8.43
C GLY A 5 -7.85 7.59 8.38
N VAL A 6 -6.76 8.29 8.65
CA VAL A 6 -6.71 9.74 8.74
C VAL A 6 -6.01 10.26 7.49
N ARG A 7 -6.54 11.34 6.92
CA ARG A 7 -5.91 12.05 5.82
C ARG A 7 -4.73 12.88 6.32
N TYR A 8 -3.55 12.60 5.79
CA TYR A 8 -2.34 13.41 5.98
C TYR A 8 -1.97 14.03 4.63
N LEU A 9 -2.10 15.35 4.50
CA LEU A 9 -1.80 16.06 3.24
C LEU A 9 -0.28 16.02 2.97
N GLY A 10 0.11 15.68 1.74
CA GLY A 10 1.51 15.53 1.34
C GLY A 10 2.12 14.15 1.64
N ASP A 11 1.33 13.20 2.15
CA ASP A 11 1.75 11.80 2.19
C ASP A 11 1.62 11.18 0.81
N ALA A 12 2.76 10.79 0.21
CA ALA A 12 2.80 10.33 -1.18
C ALA A 12 1.97 9.06 -1.42
N ALA A 13 1.78 8.20 -0.41
CA ALA A 13 0.97 7.00 -0.54
C ALA A 13 -0.53 7.35 -0.59
N GLN A 14 -0.98 8.26 0.28
CA GLN A 14 -2.36 8.76 0.24
C GLN A 14 -2.64 9.58 -1.01
N ASP A 15 -1.68 10.39 -1.47
CA ASP A 15 -1.80 11.18 -2.70
C ASP A 15 -1.84 10.28 -3.95
N TYR A 16 -1.08 9.17 -3.97
CA TYR A 16 -1.19 8.17 -5.02
C TYR A 16 -2.60 7.57 -5.08
N ILE A 17 -3.19 7.22 -3.93
CA ILE A 17 -4.54 6.64 -3.87
C ILE A 17 -5.59 7.69 -4.25
N ASP A 18 -5.44 8.94 -3.82
CA ASP A 18 -6.32 10.05 -4.20
C ASP A 18 -6.34 10.25 -5.73
N GLY A 19 -5.16 10.20 -6.36
CA GLY A 19 -5.05 10.22 -7.83
C GLY A 19 -5.75 9.06 -8.55
N LYS A 20 -6.13 7.99 -7.82
CA LYS A 20 -6.93 6.87 -8.36
C LYS A 20 -8.43 7.05 -8.19
N GLN A 21 -8.91 8.05 -7.44
CA GLN A 21 -10.34 8.24 -7.16
C GLN A 21 -11.19 8.37 -8.44
N TYR A 22 -10.65 9.05 -9.46
CA TYR A 22 -11.32 9.25 -10.76
C TYR A 22 -10.73 8.36 -11.87
N ALA A 23 -9.86 7.40 -11.51
CA ALA A 23 -9.29 6.49 -12.49
C ALA A 23 -10.34 5.45 -12.92
N ILE A 24 -10.41 5.18 -14.22
CA ILE A 24 -11.38 4.25 -14.81
C ILE A 24 -10.65 3.09 -15.52
N GLY A 25 -11.23 1.89 -15.44
CA GLY A 25 -10.73 0.73 -16.16
C GLY A 25 -9.36 0.29 -15.68
N SER A 26 -8.40 0.14 -16.61
CA SER A 26 -7.03 -0.30 -16.29
C SER A 26 -6.27 0.69 -15.41
N ALA A 27 -6.62 1.98 -15.42
CA ALA A 27 -5.94 2.99 -14.61
C ALA A 27 -6.21 2.85 -13.11
N ALA A 28 -7.35 2.25 -12.73
CA ALA A 28 -7.72 1.95 -11.33
C ALA A 28 -7.10 0.65 -10.81
N LYS A 29 -6.51 -0.16 -11.70
CA LYS A 29 -5.84 -1.40 -11.35
C LYS A 29 -4.45 -1.11 -10.80
N THR A 30 -4.12 -1.78 -9.71
CA THR A 30 -2.83 -1.70 -9.06
C THR A 30 -2.48 -3.04 -8.39
N ARG A 31 -1.37 -3.08 -7.67
CA ARG A 31 -0.98 -4.21 -6.83
C ARG A 31 -1.00 -3.77 -5.37
N VAL A 32 -1.45 -4.67 -4.51
CA VAL A 32 -1.37 -4.51 -3.06
C VAL A 32 -0.47 -5.59 -2.50
N LEU A 33 0.34 -5.18 -1.52
CA LEU A 33 1.10 -6.04 -0.65
C LEU A 33 0.64 -5.76 0.78
N TRP A 34 0.37 -6.80 1.56
CA TRP A 34 0.07 -6.67 2.98
C TRP A 34 0.56 -7.90 3.75
N ILE A 35 0.64 -7.76 5.07
CA ILE A 35 1.00 -8.85 5.97
C ILE A 35 -0.26 -9.39 6.63
N ASN A 36 -0.50 -10.68 6.46
CA ASN A 36 -1.59 -11.40 7.08
C ASN A 36 -1.02 -12.44 8.05
N ASN A 37 -1.18 -12.23 9.35
CA ASN A 37 -0.66 -13.14 10.39
C ASN A 37 0.83 -13.49 10.21
N GLY A 38 1.65 -12.49 9.88
CA GLY A 38 3.10 -12.67 9.64
C GLY A 38 3.46 -13.16 8.23
N MET A 39 2.47 -13.53 7.41
CA MET A 39 2.69 -13.98 6.04
C MET A 39 2.51 -12.83 5.04
N PRO A 40 3.51 -12.54 4.18
CA PRO A 40 3.35 -11.60 3.09
C PRO A 40 2.40 -12.13 2.02
N VAL A 41 1.40 -11.31 1.67
CA VAL A 41 0.43 -11.60 0.62
C VAL A 41 0.45 -10.48 -0.42
N VAL A 42 0.56 -10.88 -1.69
CA VAL A 42 0.57 -9.98 -2.84
C VAL A 42 -0.64 -10.28 -3.72
N SER A 43 -1.36 -9.25 -4.15
CA SER A 43 -2.48 -9.43 -5.07
C SER A 43 -2.61 -8.29 -6.08
N LYS A 44 -3.17 -8.60 -7.25
CA LYS A 44 -3.69 -7.59 -8.18
C LYS A 44 -5.02 -7.10 -7.62
N CYS A 45 -5.26 -5.81 -7.67
CA CYS A 45 -6.49 -5.23 -7.15
C CYS A 45 -6.94 -4.02 -7.96
N THR A 46 -8.23 -3.72 -7.84
CA THR A 46 -8.81 -2.46 -8.27
C THR A 46 -9.15 -1.66 -7.01
N LEU A 47 -8.70 -0.40 -6.94
CA LEU A 47 -9.08 0.50 -5.85
C LEU A 47 -10.46 1.09 -6.16
N THR A 48 -11.35 1.05 -5.17
CA THR A 48 -12.76 1.48 -5.30
C THR A 48 -13.19 2.22 -4.04
N ALA A 49 -14.31 2.94 -4.13
CA ALA A 49 -14.90 3.67 -2.99
C ALA A 49 -13.86 4.51 -2.23
N ILE A 50 -13.00 5.22 -2.97
CA ILE A 50 -11.98 6.09 -2.41
C ILE A 50 -12.67 7.36 -1.89
N THR A 51 -12.39 7.71 -0.64
CA THR A 51 -12.77 8.97 0.00
C THR A 51 -11.50 9.61 0.49
N SER A 52 -10.98 10.57 -0.29
CA SER A 52 -9.68 11.20 -0.03
C SER A 52 -9.71 12.28 1.05
N THR A 53 -10.85 12.94 1.20
CA THR A 53 -11.15 13.90 2.26
C THR A 53 -12.61 13.74 2.70
N GLY A 54 -12.87 13.89 4.00
CA GLY A 54 -14.21 13.75 4.56
C GLY A 54 -14.20 14.01 6.05
N GLY A 55 -15.25 14.64 6.57
CA GLY A 55 -15.33 15.05 7.99
C GLY A 55 -15.84 16.48 8.14
N ALA A 56 -16.19 16.87 9.36
CA ALA A 56 -16.55 18.24 9.66
C ALA A 56 -15.33 19.17 9.50
N ALA A 57 -15.55 20.46 9.22
CA ALA A 57 -14.47 21.45 9.07
C ALA A 57 -13.54 21.52 10.29
N ASP A 58 -14.10 21.25 11.48
CA ASP A 58 -13.41 21.31 12.77
C ASP A 58 -12.88 19.94 13.23
N ALA A 59 -13.04 18.90 12.40
CA ALA A 59 -12.66 17.52 12.72
C ALA A 59 -11.51 17.02 11.85
N GLN A 60 -10.79 16.04 12.39
CA GLN A 60 -9.73 15.34 11.68
C GLN A 60 -10.27 14.71 10.39
N GLN A 61 -9.61 14.99 9.28
CA GLN A 61 -10.03 14.53 7.96
C GLN A 61 -9.87 13.02 7.86
N ASN A 62 -10.92 12.36 7.38
CA ASN A 62 -10.97 10.92 7.18
C ASN A 62 -10.47 10.56 5.79
N PHE A 63 -9.83 9.40 5.71
CA PHE A 63 -9.40 8.76 4.47
C PHE A 63 -9.92 7.32 4.45
N SER A 64 -10.52 6.90 3.34
CA SER A 64 -10.93 5.49 3.20
C SER A 64 -10.87 4.99 1.77
N LEU A 65 -10.68 3.69 1.62
CA LEU A 65 -10.76 3.00 0.33
C LEU A 65 -11.23 1.56 0.50
N THR A 66 -11.68 0.97 -0.60
CA THR A 66 -11.93 -0.46 -0.71
C THR A 66 -11.00 -1.06 -1.77
N ILE A 67 -10.24 -2.07 -1.36
CA ILE A 67 -9.41 -2.90 -2.23
C ILE A 67 -10.23 -4.09 -2.70
N ALA A 68 -10.61 -4.10 -3.97
CA ALA A 68 -11.25 -5.23 -4.64
C ALA A 68 -10.18 -6.09 -5.30
N PHE A 69 -10.09 -7.38 -4.94
CA PHE A 69 -9.06 -8.27 -5.48
C PHE A 69 -9.45 -8.80 -6.86
N ASP A 70 -8.54 -8.64 -7.82
CA ASP A 70 -8.69 -9.12 -9.20
C ASP A 70 -8.16 -10.55 -9.32
N GLY A 71 -8.86 -11.49 -8.67
CA GLY A 71 -8.51 -12.90 -8.60
C GLY A 71 -7.85 -13.32 -7.27
N ALA A 72 -7.28 -14.53 -7.27
CA ALA A 72 -6.72 -15.13 -6.06
C ALA A 72 -5.41 -14.43 -5.63
N PRO A 73 -5.30 -13.99 -4.36
CA PRO A 73 -4.03 -13.52 -3.81
C PRO A 73 -2.95 -14.59 -3.84
N LYS A 74 -1.69 -14.17 -3.94
CA LYS A 74 -0.51 -15.06 -3.88
C LYS A 74 0.28 -14.80 -2.62
N THR A 75 0.70 -15.87 -1.96
CA THR A 75 1.69 -15.84 -0.88
C THR A 75 3.09 -15.96 -1.49
N THR A 76 4.06 -15.24 -0.96
CA THR A 76 5.47 -15.41 -1.37
C THR A 76 6.14 -16.40 -0.44
N ASN A 77 6.78 -17.43 -0.99
CA ASN A 77 7.54 -18.42 -0.22
C ASN A 77 8.97 -17.95 0.12
N GLY A 78 9.41 -16.85 -0.51
CA GLY A 78 10.69 -16.21 -0.28
C GLY A 78 10.68 -15.10 0.78
N LYS A 79 11.87 -14.68 1.20
CA LYS A 79 12.06 -13.50 2.06
C LYS A 79 11.67 -12.24 1.29
N LEU A 80 10.64 -11.54 1.76
CA LEU A 80 10.26 -10.23 1.24
C LEU A 80 11.11 -9.14 1.90
N THR A 81 11.80 -8.34 1.10
CA THR A 81 12.52 -7.16 1.58
C THR A 81 11.88 -5.92 0.99
N LEU A 82 11.57 -4.94 1.85
CA LEU A 82 11.05 -3.63 1.46
C LEU A 82 12.14 -2.60 1.69
N THR A 83 12.73 -2.10 0.61
CA THR A 83 13.75 -1.06 0.67
C THR A 83 13.11 0.28 0.39
N GLU A 84 13.13 1.18 1.37
CA GLU A 84 12.71 2.56 1.16
C GLU A 84 13.65 3.22 0.16
N THR A 85 13.10 3.65 -0.97
CA THR A 85 13.86 4.21 -2.09
C THR A 85 14.04 5.72 -1.94
N ASP A 86 13.17 6.38 -1.17
CA ASP A 86 13.23 7.82 -0.86
C ASP A 86 12.37 8.16 0.37
N LYS A 87 12.57 9.36 0.97
CA LYS A 87 11.82 9.90 2.13
C LYS A 87 10.32 10.07 1.88
N THR A 88 9.85 9.85 0.66
CA THR A 88 8.46 9.87 0.24
C THR A 88 7.71 8.57 0.50
N ARG A 89 8.25 7.65 1.32
CA ARG A 89 7.62 6.35 1.63
C ARG A 89 7.39 5.48 0.38
N ILE A 90 8.22 5.65 -0.64
CA ILE A 90 8.25 4.76 -1.80
C ILE A 90 9.13 3.58 -1.45
N PHE A 91 8.56 2.37 -1.50
CA PHE A 91 9.28 1.14 -1.20
C PHE A 91 9.46 0.30 -2.46
N THR A 92 10.68 -0.19 -2.69
CA THR A 92 10.95 -1.25 -3.65
C THR A 92 10.82 -2.60 -2.94
N ALA A 93 9.99 -3.48 -3.49
CA ALA A 93 9.78 -4.83 -2.96
C ALA A 93 10.60 -5.86 -3.75
N ALA A 94 11.44 -6.63 -3.06
CA ALA A 94 12.19 -7.76 -3.61
C ALA A 94 11.82 -9.06 -2.89
N VAL A 95 11.70 -10.16 -3.61
CA VAL A 95 11.44 -11.50 -3.07
C VAL A 95 12.64 -12.38 -3.38
N ASP A 96 13.25 -12.97 -2.35
CA ASP A 96 14.29 -13.99 -2.48
C ASP A 96 13.69 -15.37 -2.20
N ASP A 97 13.43 -16.13 -3.27
CA ASP A 97 12.82 -17.46 -3.22
C ASP A 97 13.77 -18.56 -2.69
N THR A 98 15.04 -18.24 -2.43
CA THR A 98 16.01 -19.16 -1.83
C THR A 98 16.03 -19.11 -0.29
N GLN A 99 15.40 -18.09 0.28
CA GLN A 99 15.34 -17.85 1.73
C GLN A 99 13.93 -18.14 2.27
N PRO A 100 13.80 -18.71 3.48
CA PRO A 100 12.50 -19.00 4.07
C PRO A 100 11.68 -17.72 4.27
N VAL A 101 10.34 -17.85 4.23
CA VAL A 101 9.41 -16.76 4.53
C VAL A 101 9.71 -16.22 5.93
N THR A 102 10.07 -14.93 6.00
CA THR A 102 10.14 -14.17 7.24
C THR A 102 9.27 -12.93 7.11
N SER A 103 8.91 -12.31 8.24
CA SER A 103 8.32 -10.97 8.23
C SER A 103 9.17 -10.04 7.36
N PRO A 104 8.56 -9.11 6.60
CA PRO A 104 9.32 -8.26 5.71
C PRO A 104 10.33 -7.42 6.49
N VAL A 105 11.55 -7.36 5.98
CA VAL A 105 12.57 -6.45 6.54
C VAL A 105 12.41 -5.11 5.84
N GLU A 106 12.04 -4.08 6.60
CA GLU A 106 12.07 -2.69 6.16
C GLU A 106 13.50 -2.16 6.29
N VAL A 107 14.10 -1.78 5.17
CA VAL A 107 15.41 -1.13 5.14
C VAL A 107 15.20 0.33 4.75
N LYS A 108 15.36 1.24 5.71
CA LYS A 108 15.31 2.68 5.46
C LYS A 108 16.62 3.14 4.85
N ALA A 109 16.56 4.10 3.92
CA ALA A 109 17.76 4.79 3.47
C ALA A 109 18.39 5.54 4.67
N ASP A 110 19.64 5.21 4.99
CA ASP A 110 20.37 5.84 6.09
C ASP A 110 20.49 7.35 5.84
N ALA A 111 20.28 8.15 6.89
CA ALA A 111 20.31 9.59 6.78
C ALA A 111 21.76 10.06 6.61
N PRO A 112 22.10 10.89 5.60
CA PRO A 112 23.38 11.59 5.64
C PRO A 112 23.35 12.59 6.81
N LYS A 113 24.36 12.49 7.68
CA LYS A 113 24.64 13.38 8.82
C LYS A 113 24.96 14.81 8.36
#